data_AF-A0A4P2QM00-F1
#
_entry.id   AF-A0A4P2QM00-F1
#
_cell.length_a   1.000
_cell.length_b   1.000
_cell.length_c   1.000
_cell.angle_alpha   90.00
_cell.angle_beta   90.00
_cell.angle_gamma   90.00
#
_symmetry.space_group_name_H-M   'P 1'
#
loop_
_entity.id
_entity.type
_entity.pdbx_description
1 polymer ?
#
loop_
_entity_poly.entity_id
_entity_poly.type
_entity_poly.pdbx_seq_one_letter_code
_entity_poly.pdbx_strand_id
1 'polypeptide(L)'
;MEKRVVLVLGGLVLGAACALAAGRVRAQGVAPSAPAPRWEQDCEQAHGVEEARAVAKARGESGWELVALDAGVMCFKRPAPAPPKPADPWPGY
;
A
#
# COMPACT_ATOMS: atom_id res chain seq x y z
N MET A 1 51.31 16.67 -25.85
CA MET A 1 50.64 16.42 -24.55
C MET A 1 49.46 17.38 -24.31
N GLU A 2 49.51 18.60 -24.87
CA GLU A 2 48.55 19.69 -24.62
C GLU A 2 47.11 19.41 -25.09
N LYS A 3 46.91 18.76 -26.26
CA LYS A 3 45.55 18.49 -26.80
C LYS A 3 44.66 17.66 -25.86
N ARG A 4 45.23 16.70 -25.13
CA ARG A 4 44.48 15.86 -24.18
C ARG A 4 44.11 16.63 -22.92
N VAL A 5 44.99 17.53 -22.47
CA VAL A 5 44.77 18.40 -21.31
C VAL A 5 43.66 19.41 -21.60
N VAL A 6 43.64 19.99 -22.80
CA VAL A 6 42.57 20.92 -23.24
C VAL A 6 41.21 20.23 -23.30
N LEU A 7 41.14 18.98 -23.78
CA LEU A 7 39.89 18.22 -23.84
C LEU A 7 39.36 17.86 -22.45
N VAL A 8 40.24 17.46 -21.52
CA VAL A 8 39.84 17.13 -20.15
C VAL A 8 39.37 18.37 -19.40
N LEU A 9 40.11 19.48 -19.50
CA LEU A 9 39.73 20.75 -18.85
C LEU A 9 38.45 21.33 -19.46
N GLY A 10 38.31 21.27 -20.79
CA GLY A 10 37.09 21.69 -21.47
C GLY A 10 35.86 20.88 -21.06
N GLY A 11 36.00 19.56 -20.94
CA GLY A 11 34.93 18.70 -20.45
C GLY A 11 34.54 18.98 -18.99
N LEU A 12 35.53 19.27 -18.15
CA LEU A 12 35.29 19.58 -16.73
C LEU A 12 34.51 20.89 -16.54
N VAL A 13 34.89 21.93 -17.30
CA VAL A 13 34.22 23.24 -17.27
C VAL A 13 32.80 23.14 -17.81
N LEU A 14 32.59 22.41 -18.91
CA LEU A 14 31.26 22.23 -19.50
C LEU A 14 30.34 21.41 -18.58
N GLY A 15 30.86 20.36 -17.94
CA GLY A 15 30.13 19.57 -16.96
C GLY A 15 29.68 20.39 -15.74
N ALA A 16 30.56 21.26 -15.22
CA ALA A 16 30.25 22.13 -14.10
C ALA A 16 29.18 23.18 -14.46
N ALA A 17 29.24 23.76 -15.66
CA ALA A 17 28.24 24.72 -16.13
C ALA A 17 26.85 24.06 -16.28
N CYS A 18 26.77 22.84 -16.81
CA CYS A 18 25.52 22.09 -16.91
C CYS A 18 24.91 21.74 -15.54
N ALA A 19 25.75 21.40 -14.56
CA ALA A 19 25.29 21.09 -13.20
C ALA A 19 24.71 22.32 -12.47
N LEU A 20 25.20 23.53 -12.76
CA LEU A 20 24.68 24.78 -12.20
C LEU A 20 23.39 25.25 -12.89
N ALA A 21 23.23 24.95 -14.19
CA ALA A 21 22.01 25.27 -14.94
C ALA A 21 20.85 24.31 -14.64
N ALA A 22 21.14 23.08 -14.22
CA ALA A 22 20.14 22.15 -13.71
C ALA A 22 19.63 22.65 -12.34
N GLY A 23 18.54 23.43 -12.36
CA GLY A 23 17.88 23.90 -11.15
C GLY A 23 17.60 22.76 -10.16
N ARG A 24 17.63 23.07 -8.87
CA ARG A 24 17.37 22.08 -7.81
C ARG A 24 15.94 21.54 -7.94
N VAL A 25 15.79 20.37 -8.55
CA VAL A 25 14.53 19.62 -8.52
C VAL A 25 14.41 18.97 -7.16
N ARG A 26 13.47 19.43 -6.34
CA ARG A 26 13.09 18.71 -5.13
C ARG A 26 12.12 17.61 -5.52
N ALA A 27 12.43 16.37 -5.18
CA ALA A 27 11.45 15.30 -5.24
C ALA A 27 10.26 15.72 -4.36
N GLN A 28 9.07 15.80 -4.95
CA GLN A 28 7.85 15.96 -4.17
C GLN A 28 7.67 14.66 -3.38
N GLY A 29 7.84 14.74 -2.06
CA GLY A 29 7.45 13.65 -1.18
C GLY A 29 5.96 13.40 -1.36
N VAL A 30 5.58 12.20 -1.76
CA VAL A 30 4.19 11.76 -1.73
C VAL A 30 3.74 11.92 -0.28
N ALA A 31 2.79 12.84 -0.03
CA ALA A 31 2.13 12.92 1.26
C ALA A 31 1.57 11.53 1.58
N PRO A 32 1.67 11.03 2.83
CA PRO A 32 1.06 9.76 3.18
C PRO A 32 -0.41 9.80 2.78
N SER A 33 -0.80 8.98 1.80
CA SER A 33 -2.21 8.82 1.46
C SER A 33 -2.93 8.42 2.74
N ALA A 34 -4.08 9.03 3.02
CA ALA A 34 -4.92 8.63 4.14
C ALA A 34 -5.03 7.09 4.18
N PRO A 35 -4.95 6.46 5.38
CA PRO A 35 -4.96 5.00 5.47
C PRO A 35 -6.17 4.46 4.72
N ALA A 36 -5.93 3.66 3.68
CA ALA A 36 -7.01 3.02 2.96
C ALA A 36 -7.77 2.10 3.93
N PRO A 37 -9.10 2.03 3.85
CA PRO A 37 -9.86 1.07 4.63
C PRO A 37 -9.36 -0.33 4.30
N ARG A 38 -8.95 -1.07 5.33
CA ARG A 38 -8.53 -2.46 5.20
C ARG A 38 -9.76 -3.35 5.27
N TRP A 39 -9.75 -4.43 4.51
CA TRP A 39 -10.84 -5.39 4.44
C TRP A 39 -10.33 -6.79 4.78
N GLU A 40 -11.17 -7.56 5.44
CA GLU A 40 -11.02 -9.00 5.61
C GLU A 40 -12.00 -9.70 4.67
N GLN A 41 -11.55 -10.80 4.06
CA GLN A 41 -12.38 -11.67 3.25
C GLN A 41 -12.21 -13.10 3.75
N ASP A 42 -13.32 -13.82 3.82
CA ASP A 42 -13.35 -15.21 4.22
C ASP A 42 -14.35 -15.98 3.34
N CYS A 43 -13.98 -17.19 2.93
CA CYS A 43 -14.80 -18.01 2.04
C CYS A 43 -14.92 -19.42 2.63
N GLU A 44 -16.15 -19.93 2.68
CA GLU A 44 -16.43 -21.27 3.18
C GLU A 44 -17.36 -22.02 2.21
N GLN A 45 -17.22 -23.34 2.15
CA GLN A 45 -18.08 -24.18 1.34
C GLN A 45 -19.29 -24.63 2.15
N ALA A 46 -20.48 -24.48 1.57
CA ALA A 46 -21.74 -24.98 2.11
C ALA A 46 -22.23 -26.14 1.24
N HIS A 47 -22.71 -27.20 1.89
CA HIS A 47 -23.12 -28.45 1.24
C HIS A 47 -24.64 -28.57 1.09
N GLY A 48 -25.39 -27.52 1.41
CA GLY A 48 -26.84 -27.47 1.24
C GLY A 48 -27.43 -26.10 1.52
N VAL A 49 -28.69 -25.91 1.11
CA VAL A 49 -29.40 -24.63 1.22
C VAL A 49 -29.61 -24.22 2.68
N GLU A 50 -29.97 -25.16 3.56
CA GLU A 50 -30.19 -24.86 4.99
C GLU A 50 -28.89 -24.47 5.70
N GLU A 51 -27.79 -25.15 5.38
CA GLU A 51 -26.46 -24.81 5.90
C GLU A 51 -26.02 -23.43 5.40
N ALA A 52 -26.12 -23.19 4.08
CA ALA A 52 -25.80 -21.90 3.50
C ALA A 52 -26.62 -20.76 4.13
N ARG A 53 -27.90 -20.99 4.40
CA ARG A 53 -28.78 -20.04 5.07
C ARG A 53 -28.35 -19.78 6.52
N ALA A 54 -28.02 -20.83 7.28
CA ALA A 54 -27.55 -20.72 8.65
C ALA A 54 -26.22 -19.96 8.74
N VAL A 55 -25.27 -20.29 7.87
CA VAL A 55 -23.97 -19.61 7.74
C VAL A 55 -24.16 -18.15 7.38
N ALA A 56 -24.92 -17.84 6.33
CA ALA A 56 -25.15 -16.45 5.91
C ALA A 56 -25.78 -15.61 7.03
N LYS A 57 -26.73 -16.18 7.77
CA LYS A 57 -27.35 -15.51 8.91
C LYS A 57 -26.33 -15.22 10.02
N ALA A 58 -25.58 -16.24 10.46
CA ALA A 58 -24.60 -16.09 11.52
C ALA A 58 -23.47 -15.09 11.16
N ARG A 59 -23.00 -15.13 9.91
CA ARG A 59 -22.03 -14.19 9.36
C ARG A 59 -22.59 -12.76 9.35
N GLY A 60 -23.82 -12.57 8.87
CA GLY A 60 -24.50 -11.28 8.87
C GLY A 60 -24.65 -10.67 10.25
N GLU A 61 -25.05 -11.47 11.25
CA GLU A 61 -25.12 -11.05 12.66
C GLU A 61 -23.74 -10.67 13.23
N SER A 62 -22.67 -11.24 12.70
CA SER A 62 -21.28 -10.95 13.05
C SER A 62 -20.65 -9.79 12.25
N GLY A 63 -21.46 -9.07 11.46
CA GLY A 63 -21.04 -7.92 10.67
C GLY A 63 -20.31 -8.24 9.36
N TRP A 64 -20.41 -9.49 8.89
CA TRP A 64 -19.92 -9.89 7.57
C TRP A 64 -20.98 -9.68 6.49
N GLU A 65 -20.57 -9.23 5.31
CA GLU A 65 -21.41 -9.04 4.13
C GLU A 65 -21.11 -10.14 3.10
N LEU A 66 -22.15 -10.83 2.60
CA LEU A 66 -22.01 -11.80 1.52
C LEU A 66 -21.71 -11.07 0.20
N VAL A 67 -20.62 -11.42 -0.47
CA VAL A 67 -20.18 -10.78 -1.72
C VAL A 67 -20.19 -11.69 -2.93
N ALA A 68 -20.10 -13.00 -2.73
CA ALA A 68 -20.19 -13.98 -3.80
C ALA A 68 -20.78 -15.29 -3.28
N LEU A 69 -21.55 -15.93 -4.15
CA LEU A 69 -22.05 -17.29 -3.99
C LEU A 69 -21.88 -17.99 -5.34
N ASP A 70 -20.94 -18.92 -5.42
CA ASP A 70 -20.68 -19.68 -6.65
C ASP A 70 -20.24 -21.11 -6.31
N ALA A 71 -20.76 -22.10 -7.05
CA ALA A 71 -20.46 -23.53 -6.85
C ALA A 71 -20.54 -24.02 -5.37
N GLY A 72 -21.48 -23.48 -4.59
CA GLY A 72 -21.63 -23.81 -3.16
C GLY A 72 -20.59 -23.15 -2.23
N VAL A 73 -19.70 -22.32 -2.75
CA VAL A 73 -18.76 -21.50 -1.97
C VAL A 73 -19.40 -20.15 -1.69
N MET A 74 -19.43 -19.77 -0.41
CA MET A 74 -19.92 -18.50 0.09
C MET A 74 -18.74 -17.65 0.51
N CYS A 75 -18.56 -16.49 -0.12
CA CYS A 75 -17.52 -15.54 0.24
C CYS A 75 -18.11 -14.30 0.90
N PHE A 76 -17.50 -13.89 2.00
CA PHE A 76 -17.91 -12.77 2.81
C PHE A 76 -16.79 -11.76 2.95
N LYS A 77 -17.13 -10.47 3.10
CA LYS A 77 -16.18 -9.40 3.46
C LYS A 77 -16.62 -8.69 4.74
N ARG A 78 -15.67 -8.08 5.43
CA ARG A 78 -15.93 -7.07 6.47
C ARG A 78 -14.78 -6.07 6.58
N PRO A 79 -14.98 -4.88 7.17
CA PRO A 79 -13.88 -3.99 7.51
C PRO A 79 -12.91 -4.69 8.47
N ALA A 80 -11.61 -4.64 8.17
CA ALA A 80 -10.60 -5.17 9.07
C ALA A 80 -10.51 -4.29 10.32
N PRO A 81 -10.24 -4.86 11.50
CA PRO A 81 -9.97 -4.09 12.70
C PRO A 81 -8.87 -3.05 12.47
N ALA A 82 -9.02 -1.90 13.15
CA ALA A 82 -7.98 -0.90 13.17
C ALA A 82 -6.67 -1.54 13.66
N PRO A 83 -5.52 -1.23 13.04
CA PRO A 83 -4.25 -1.73 13.53
C PRO A 83 -4.05 -1.27 14.98
N PRO A 84 -3.39 -2.08 15.82
CA PRO A 84 -3.07 -1.65 17.17
C PRO A 84 -2.30 -0.33 17.10
N LYS A 85 -2.62 0.61 18.00
CA LYS A 85 -1.85 1.84 18.10
C LYS A 85 -0.39 1.47 18.42
N PRO A 86 0.60 2.13 17.79
CA PRO A 86 1.98 2.03 18.23
C PRO A 86 2.02 2.33 19.73
N ALA A 87 2.75 1.53 20.50
CA ALA A 87 2.99 1.84 21.90
C ALA A 87 3.62 3.23 22.00
N ASP A 88 3.20 4.02 22.99
CA ASP A 88 3.84 5.30 23.25
C ASP A 88 5.36 5.08 23.42
N PRO A 89 6.21 5.91 22.80
CA PRO A 89 7.65 5.83 23.00
C PRO A 89 7.93 5.88 24.51
N TRP A 90 8.66 4.90 25.04
CA TRP A 90 9.05 4.87 26.46
C TRP A 90 9.65 6.25 26.84
N PRO A 91 9.09 6.98 27.82
CA PRO A 91 9.71 8.19 28.36
C PRO A 91 10.93 7.83 29.19
N GLY A 92 12.02 7.43 28.54
CA GLY A 92 13.28 7.16 29.19
C GLY A 92 14.09 8.43 29.39
N TYR A 93 13.99 9.02 30.59
CA TYR A 93 15.05 9.81 31.26
C TYR A 93 14.76 9.93 32.76
#